data_AF-A0A6B3FYZ5-F1
#
_entry.id   AF-A0A6B3FYZ5-F1
#
_cell.length_a   1.000
_cell.length_b   1.000
_cell.length_c   1.000
_cell.angle_alpha   90.00
_cell.angle_beta   90.00
_cell.angle_gamma   90.00
#
_symmetry.space_group_name_H-M   'P 1'
#
loop_
_entity.id
_entity.type
_entity.pdbx_description
1 polymer ?
#
loop_
_entity_poly.entity_id
_entity_poly.type
_entity_poly.pdbx_seq_one_letter_code
_entity_poly.pdbx_strand_id
1 'polypeptide(L)'
;YGTGRIGAAVGRLLAACGVRTVGVGRTSRYGPEPGTDRTVPPGFDRMIGAAEDAGVLGEARWVISTLPLTAATEGFFGTERFAAVRGATFLNVGR
;
A
#
# COMPACT_ATOMS: atom_id res chain seq x y z
N TYR A 1 -2.05 1.72 0.20
CA TYR A 1 -1.14 2.81 0.61
C TYR A 1 -1.57 3.36 1.96
N GLY A 2 -0.63 3.43 2.90
CA GLY A 2 -0.95 3.65 4.31
C GLY A 2 -1.41 2.36 4.97
N THR A 3 -0.69 1.92 5.99
CA THR A 3 -0.94 0.66 6.71
C THR A 3 -1.23 0.90 8.20
N GLY A 4 -1.66 2.11 8.54
CA GLY A 4 -2.20 2.46 9.86
C GLY A 4 -3.61 1.88 10.07
N ARG A 5 -4.35 2.41 11.06
CA ARG A 5 -5.66 1.87 11.49
C ARG A 5 -6.64 1.60 10.35
N ILE A 6 -6.85 2.59 9.46
CA ILE A 6 -7.79 2.48 8.32
C ILE A 6 -7.28 1.44 7.31
N GLY A 7 -6.04 1.58 6.86
CA GLY A 7 -5.44 0.65 5.89
C GLY A 7 -5.43 -0.79 6.36
N ALA A 8 -5.11 -1.04 7.64
CA ALA A 8 -5.14 -2.38 8.22
C ALA A 8 -6.56 -2.94 8.33
N ALA A 9 -7.57 -2.12 8.64
CA ALA A 9 -8.96 -2.56 8.65
C ALA A 9 -9.43 -2.95 7.24
N VAL A 10 -9.13 -2.13 6.23
CA VAL A 10 -9.42 -2.43 4.82
C VAL A 10 -8.71 -3.70 4.37
N GLY A 11 -7.42 -3.84 4.67
CA GLY A 11 -6.62 -5.03 4.33
C GLY A 11 -7.22 -6.31 4.91
N ARG A 12 -7.61 -6.31 6.19
CA ARG A 12 -8.26 -7.49 6.82
C ARG A 12 -9.60 -7.85 6.16
N LEU A 13 -10.43 -6.86 5.84
CA LEU A 13 -11.71 -7.10 5.16
C LEU A 13 -11.51 -7.69 3.76
N LEU A 14 -10.55 -7.17 3.00
CA LEU A 14 -10.22 -7.69 1.67
C LEU A 14 -9.62 -9.10 1.75
N ALA A 15 -8.72 -9.35 2.69
CA ALA A 15 -8.13 -10.67 2.91
C ALA A 15 -9.19 -11.70 3.29
N ALA A 16 -10.18 -11.33 4.12
CA ALA A 16 -11.31 -12.19 4.46
C ALA A 16 -12.19 -12.55 3.24
N CYS A 17 -12.19 -11.71 2.20
CA CYS A 17 -12.82 -11.98 0.92
C CYS A 17 -11.91 -12.75 -0.08
N GLY A 18 -10.75 -13.24 0.34
CA GLY A 18 -9.79 -13.95 -0.52
C GLY A 18 -9.04 -13.05 -1.50
N VAL A 19 -9.05 -11.74 -1.30
CA VAL A 19 -8.32 -10.79 -2.14
C VAL A 19 -6.86 -10.74 -1.69
N ARG A 20 -5.92 -10.88 -2.63
CA ARG A 20 -4.49 -10.66 -2.38
C ARG A 20 -4.23 -9.19 -2.05
N THR A 21 -3.56 -8.94 -0.94
CA THR A 21 -3.36 -7.60 -0.36
C THR A 21 -1.87 -7.27 -0.25
N VAL A 22 -1.50 -6.09 -0.78
CA VAL A 22 -0.15 -5.54 -0.66
C VAL A 22 -0.20 -4.24 0.13
N GLY A 23 0.47 -4.21 1.27
CA GLY A 23 0.61 -3.00 2.09
C GLY A 23 1.80 -2.17 1.61
N VAL A 24 1.56 -0.87 1.38
CA VAL A 24 2.62 0.08 0.99
C VAL A 24 2.86 1.06 2.13
N GLY A 25 4.05 1.00 2.70
CA GLY A 25 4.51 1.85 3.81
C GLY A 25 5.60 2.84 3.39
N ARG A 26 5.94 3.79 4.28
CA ARG A 26 6.99 4.80 4.05
C ARG A 26 8.36 4.16 3.82
N THR A 27 8.73 3.24 4.70
CA THR A 27 9.93 2.41 4.55
C THR A 27 9.49 0.96 4.49
N SER A 28 10.32 0.12 3.88
CA SER A 28 10.25 -1.32 4.05
C SER A 28 10.70 -1.68 5.48
N ARG A 29 10.01 -1.19 6.53
CA ARG A 29 10.15 -1.71 7.91
C ARG A 29 9.82 -3.21 8.04
N TYR A 30 9.45 -3.83 6.92
CA TYR A 30 9.26 -5.27 6.71
C TYR A 30 10.27 -5.84 5.67
N GLY A 31 11.30 -5.05 5.34
CA GLY A 31 12.44 -5.29 4.45
C GLY A 31 13.67 -5.84 5.20
N PRO A 32 14.79 -6.15 4.52
CA PRO A 32 15.83 -7.05 5.00
C PRO A 32 16.81 -6.44 6.00
N GLU A 33 16.33 -5.68 6.99
CA GLU A 33 17.20 -5.27 8.09
C GLU A 33 17.49 -6.45 9.03
N PRO A 34 18.78 -6.78 9.27
CA PRO A 34 19.15 -7.86 10.17
C PRO A 34 18.62 -7.62 11.59
N GLY A 35 17.98 -8.63 12.19
CA GLY A 35 17.61 -8.63 13.60
C GLY A 35 16.19 -8.16 13.96
N THR A 36 15.34 -7.88 12.98
CA THR A 36 13.90 -7.66 13.23
C THR A 36 13.09 -8.85 12.76
N ASP A 37 12.27 -9.42 13.65
CA ASP A 37 11.35 -10.50 13.29
C ASP A 37 10.29 -9.92 12.33
N ARG A 38 10.32 -10.35 11.06
CA ARG A 38 9.56 -9.74 9.95
C ARG A 38 8.11 -10.20 9.98
N THR A 39 7.30 -9.66 10.87
CA THR A 39 5.87 -9.98 10.91
C THR A 39 5.10 -9.13 9.91
N VAL A 40 4.65 -9.71 8.79
CA VAL A 40 3.68 -9.03 7.92
C VAL A 40 2.41 -8.76 8.74
N PRO A 41 1.92 -7.51 8.84
CA PRO A 41 0.74 -7.22 9.65
C PRO A 41 -0.49 -7.97 9.16
N PRO A 42 -1.40 -8.40 10.05
CA PRO A 42 -2.64 -9.05 9.65
C PRO A 42 -3.43 -8.24 8.62
N GLY A 43 -3.89 -8.91 7.57
CA GLY A 43 -4.61 -8.28 6.45
C GLY A 43 -3.73 -7.82 5.29
N PHE A 44 -2.45 -8.21 5.28
CA PHE A 44 -1.54 -8.06 4.14
C PHE A 44 -0.86 -9.39 3.83
N ASP A 45 -0.72 -9.74 2.56
CA ASP A 45 0.10 -10.87 2.11
C ASP A 45 1.57 -10.47 1.93
N ARG A 46 1.80 -9.19 1.64
CA ARG A 46 3.13 -8.62 1.42
C ARG A 46 3.18 -7.15 1.83
N MET A 47 4.33 -6.72 2.32
CA MET A 47 4.65 -5.31 2.55
C MET A 47 5.75 -4.85 1.60
N ILE A 48 5.62 -3.65 1.05
CA ILE A 48 6.66 -3.01 0.22
C ILE A 48 6.88 -1.55 0.64
N GLY A 49 8.04 -1.00 0.26
CA GLY A 49 8.29 0.43 0.35
C GLY A 49 7.59 1.20 -0.78
N ALA A 50 7.23 2.46 -0.52
CA ALA A 50 6.66 3.37 -1.52
C ALA A 50 7.57 3.63 -2.74
N ALA A 51 8.88 3.38 -2.62
CA ALA A 51 9.83 3.48 -3.73
C ALA A 51 9.84 2.26 -4.66
N GLU A 52 9.20 1.16 -4.25
CA GLU A 52 9.21 -0.13 -4.95
C GLU A 52 7.84 -0.43 -5.60
N ASP A 53 6.97 0.58 -5.73
CA ASP A 53 5.54 0.40 -5.96
C ASP A 53 5.12 0.29 -7.44
N ALA A 54 5.98 0.71 -8.37
CA ALA A 54 5.68 0.71 -9.81
C ALA A 54 5.26 -0.68 -10.35
N GLY A 55 5.93 -1.75 -9.92
CA GLY A 55 5.62 -3.11 -10.34
C GLY A 55 4.23 -3.56 -9.86
N VAL A 56 3.92 -3.33 -8.58
CA VAL A 56 2.64 -3.75 -7.99
C VAL A 56 1.47 -2.90 -8.47
N LEU A 57 1.70 -1.61 -8.79
CA LEU A 57 0.66 -0.74 -9.34
C LEU A 57 0.12 -1.26 -10.68
N GLY A 58 1.00 -1.83 -11.50
CA GLY A 58 0.63 -2.39 -12.79
C GLY A 58 -0.06 -3.76 -12.74
N GLU A 59 -0.11 -4.39 -11.57
CA GLU A 59 -0.80 -5.67 -11.31
C GLU A 59 -2.09 -5.50 -10.50
N ALA A 60 -2.27 -4.35 -9.85
CA ALA A 60 -3.37 -4.11 -8.93
C ALA A 60 -4.70 -3.90 -9.67
N ARG A 61 -5.75 -4.58 -9.21
CA ARG A 61 -7.15 -4.29 -9.61
C ARG A 61 -7.73 -3.10 -8.83
N TRP A 62 -7.28 -2.91 -7.59
CA TRP A 62 -7.70 -1.83 -6.71
C TRP A 62 -6.49 -1.17 -6.08
N VAL A 63 -6.42 0.16 -6.17
CA VAL A 63 -5.38 0.95 -5.51
C VAL A 63 -6.06 1.83 -4.47
N ILE A 64 -5.82 1.53 -3.20
CA ILE A 64 -6.48 2.20 -2.07
C ILE A 64 -5.46 3.08 -1.34
N SER A 65 -5.74 4.38 -1.27
CA SER A 65 -4.97 5.34 -0.48
C SER A 65 -5.68 5.69 0.83
N THR A 66 -5.00 5.43 1.94
CA THR A 66 -5.38 5.83 3.30
C THR A 66 -4.32 6.73 3.91
N LEU A 67 -3.50 7.36 3.08
CA LEU A 67 -2.42 8.24 3.52
C LEU A 67 -3.01 9.46 4.26
N PRO A 68 -2.33 9.96 5.30
CA PRO A 68 -2.62 11.27 5.87
C PRO A 68 -1.99 12.38 5.01
N LEU A 69 -2.59 13.57 5.00
CA LEU A 69 -2.01 14.72 4.32
C LEU A 69 -0.84 15.26 5.14
N THR A 70 0.34 15.25 4.53
CA THR A 70 1.60 15.77 5.08
C THR A 70 2.42 16.33 3.92
N ALA A 71 3.45 17.13 4.20
CA ALA A 71 4.39 17.58 3.17
C ALA A 71 5.03 16.41 2.38
N ALA A 72 5.16 15.22 2.99
CA ALA A 72 5.73 14.04 2.34
C ALA A 72 4.73 13.24 1.48
N THR A 73 3.43 13.52 1.62
CA THR A 73 2.35 12.79 0.95
C THR A 73 1.46 13.68 0.08
N GLU A 74 1.68 15.00 0.12
CA GLU A 74 1.09 15.93 -0.83
C GLU A 74 1.51 15.57 -2.25
N GLY A 75 0.53 15.43 -3.15
CA GLY A 75 0.79 15.00 -4.53
C GLY A 75 1.37 13.59 -4.66
N PHE A 76 1.30 12.74 -3.61
CA PHE A 76 1.95 11.43 -3.60
C PHE A 76 1.55 10.57 -4.80
N PHE A 77 0.26 10.55 -5.13
CA PHE A 77 -0.23 10.02 -6.40
C PHE A 77 -0.21 11.11 -7.46
N GLY A 78 0.98 11.34 -8.03
CA GLY A 78 1.17 12.21 -9.18
C GLY A 78 1.13 11.43 -10.49
N THR A 79 1.53 12.10 -11.58
CA THR A 79 1.54 11.57 -12.94
C THR A 79 2.24 10.22 -13.07
N GLU A 80 3.41 10.06 -12.44
CA GLU A 80 4.21 8.83 -12.55
C GLU A 80 3.50 7.59 -11.99
N ARG A 81 2.92 7.71 -10.79
CA ARG A 81 2.20 6.59 -10.16
C ARG A 81 0.92 6.26 -10.90
N PHE A 82 0.18 7.27 -11.37
CA PHE A 82 -1.02 7.02 -12.17
C PHE A 82 -0.69 6.41 -13.53
N ALA A 83 0.44 6.76 -14.15
CA ALA A 83 0.88 6.12 -15.39
C ALA A 83 1.24 4.63 -15.20
N ALA A 84 1.67 4.22 -14.01
CA ALA A 84 1.94 2.82 -13.69
C ALA A 84 0.68 1.98 -13.45
N VAL A 85 -0.48 2.61 -13.21
CA VAL A 85 -1.76 1.92 -12.98
C VAL A 85 -2.33 1.39 -14.30
N ARG A 86 -2.71 0.12 -14.32
CA ARG A 86 -3.27 -0.54 -15.52
C ARG A 86 -4.66 -1.10 -15.26
N GLY A 87 -5.70 -0.32 -15.60
CA GLY A 87 -7.10 -0.76 -15.50
C GLY A 87 -7.64 -0.94 -14.07
N ALA A 88 -6.96 -0.36 -13.07
CA ALA A 88 -7.39 -0.42 -11.69
C ALA A 88 -8.45 0.62 -11.35
N THR A 89 -9.27 0.35 -10.34
CA THR A 89 -10.03 1.41 -9.65
C THR A 89 -9.17 2.01 -8.55
N PHE A 90 -8.99 3.33 -8.59
CA PHE A 90 -8.32 4.09 -7.54
C PHE A 90 -9.34 4.61 -6.52
N LEU A 91 -9.11 4.33 -5.23
CA LEU A 91 -9.94 4.79 -4.13
C LEU A 91 -9.09 5.63 -3.18
N ASN A 92 -9.41 6.92 -3.06
CA ASN A 92 -8.80 7.79 -2.05
C ASN A 92 -9.76 7.99 -0.87
N VAL A 93 -9.40 7.39 0.26
CA VAL A 93 -10.12 7.53 1.54
C VAL A 93 -9.24 8.20 2.60
N GLY A 94 -8.11 8.77 2.18
CA GLY A 94 -7.22 9.59 2.98
C GLY A 94 -7.17 11.02 2.46
N ARG A 95 -6.05 11.69 2.69
CA ARG A 95 -5.70 12.99 2.09
C ARG A 95 -4.22 13.05 1.78
#